data_AF-A0A7L2PVI5-F1
#
_entry.id   AF-A0A7L2PVI5-F1
#
_cell.length_a   1.000
_cell.length_b   1.000
_cell.length_c   1.000
_cell.angle_alpha   90.00
_cell.angle_beta   90.00
_cell.angle_gamma   90.00
#
_symmetry.space_group_name_H-M   'P 1'
#
loop_
_entity.id
_entity.type
_entity.pdbx_description
1 polymer ?
#
loop_
_entity_poly.entity_id
_entity_poly.type
_entity_poly.pdbx_seq_one_letter_code
_entity_poly.pdbx_strand_id
1 'polypeptide(L)'
;SDKIEDELEMTTVCHRPEGLEQLEAQTNFTKRELQVLYRGFKNECPSGVVNEETFKQIYAQFFPHGDASMYAHYLFNAFDTAQNGSVKFEDFVMALSILLRGTVHEKLRWTFNLYDINKDGYINKEEMMDIVKAIYDMMGKYTYPVLKEDAPRQHVEVFFQKMDKNKDGVVTLDEFIESCQEDDNIMRSLQLFENVM
;
A
#
# COMPACT_ATOMS: atom_id res chain seq x y z
N SER A 1 -49.38 -6.03 -4.59
CA SER A 1 -48.36 -6.36 -5.60
C SER A 1 -46.95 -6.00 -5.19
N ASP A 2 -46.71 -5.34 -4.05
CA ASP A 2 -45.37 -4.89 -3.64
C ASP A 2 -44.50 -5.91 -2.87
N LYS A 3 -44.82 -7.22 -2.89
CA LYS A 3 -44.01 -8.22 -2.17
C LYS A 3 -43.20 -9.17 -3.05
N ILE A 4 -43.39 -9.10 -4.37
CA ILE A 4 -42.75 -10.03 -5.32
C ILE A 4 -41.60 -9.35 -6.09
N GLU A 5 -41.58 -8.01 -6.15
CA GLU A 5 -40.50 -7.27 -6.80
C GLU A 5 -39.24 -7.13 -5.93
N ASP A 6 -39.37 -7.25 -4.59
CA ASP A 6 -38.23 -7.24 -3.64
C ASP A 6 -37.50 -8.61 -3.54
N GLU A 7 -38.10 -9.69 -4.06
CA GLU A 7 -37.51 -11.04 -4.06
C GLU A 7 -36.74 -11.37 -5.36
N LEU A 8 -36.83 -10.54 -6.41
CA LEU A 8 -36.29 -10.87 -7.73
C LEU A 8 -34.93 -10.21 -8.07
N GLU A 9 -34.37 -9.36 -7.20
CA GLU A 9 -32.97 -8.92 -7.31
C GLU A 9 -32.03 -9.64 -6.35
N MET A 10 -32.45 -10.82 -5.85
CA MET A 10 -31.63 -11.68 -4.98
C MET A 10 -31.01 -12.88 -5.73
N THR A 11 -30.63 -12.68 -6.99
CA THR A 11 -29.94 -13.70 -7.81
C THR A 11 -28.79 -13.11 -8.63
N THR A 12 -27.76 -12.63 -7.96
CA THR A 12 -26.38 -12.81 -8.42
C THR A 12 -25.54 -13.15 -7.21
N VAL A 13 -24.83 -14.28 -7.27
CA VAL A 13 -23.90 -14.75 -6.23
C VAL A 13 -22.71 -13.79 -6.21
N CYS A 14 -22.91 -12.61 -5.63
CA CYS A 14 -21.84 -11.74 -5.17
C CYS A 14 -21.68 -12.08 -3.69
N HIS A 15 -20.49 -12.53 -3.30
CA HIS A 15 -20.06 -12.66 -1.92
C HIS A 15 -20.65 -11.51 -1.10
N ARG A 16 -21.59 -11.82 -0.20
CA ARG A 16 -22.06 -10.89 0.81
C ARG A 16 -20.80 -10.56 1.63
N PRO A 17 -20.24 -9.34 1.57
CA PRO A 17 -19.07 -9.05 2.38
C PRO A 17 -19.46 -9.33 3.82
N GLU A 18 -18.60 -10.03 4.56
CA GLU A 18 -18.72 -10.09 6.01
C GLU A 18 -18.95 -8.65 6.50
N GLY A 19 -20.02 -8.47 7.27
CA GLY A 19 -20.87 -7.28 7.18
C GLY A 19 -20.09 -5.98 7.39
N LEU A 20 -20.54 -4.90 6.74
CA LEU A 20 -20.05 -3.54 6.96
C LEU A 20 -19.91 -3.17 8.45
N GLU A 21 -20.67 -3.82 9.34
CA GLU A 21 -20.60 -3.68 10.80
C GLU A 21 -19.35 -4.33 11.42
N GLN A 22 -18.88 -5.46 10.88
CA GLN A 22 -17.63 -6.08 11.29
C GLN A 22 -16.43 -5.27 10.78
N LEU A 23 -16.50 -4.76 9.55
CA LEU A 23 -15.49 -3.84 9.02
C LEU A 23 -15.48 -2.52 9.80
N GLU A 24 -16.63 -1.99 10.22
CA GLU A 24 -16.72 -0.82 11.10
C GLU A 24 -16.09 -1.08 12.48
N ALA A 25 -16.17 -2.32 12.99
CA ALA A 25 -15.51 -2.68 14.25
C ALA A 25 -14.00 -2.93 14.13
N GLN A 26 -13.52 -3.30 12.93
CA GLN A 26 -12.10 -3.64 12.69
C GLN A 26 -11.31 -2.50 12.05
N THR A 27 -11.99 -1.50 11.50
CA THR A 27 -11.38 -0.33 10.86
C THR A 27 -11.73 0.94 11.61
N ASN A 28 -10.94 1.97 11.40
CA ASN A 28 -11.21 3.31 11.94
C ASN A 28 -12.20 4.09 11.06
N PHE A 29 -13.05 3.43 10.27
CA PHE A 29 -14.04 4.06 9.39
C PHE A 29 -15.47 3.87 9.90
N THR A 30 -16.29 4.89 9.69
CA THR A 30 -17.74 4.80 9.95
C THR A 30 -18.45 3.98 8.88
N LYS A 31 -19.60 3.39 9.20
CA LYS A 31 -20.46 2.68 8.23
C LYS A 31 -20.74 3.49 6.96
N ARG A 32 -20.90 4.82 7.09
CA ARG A 32 -21.16 5.71 5.95
C ARG A 32 -19.94 5.85 5.04
N GLU A 33 -18.74 5.95 5.62
CA GLU A 33 -17.49 6.00 4.85
C GLU A 33 -17.23 4.68 4.14
N LEU A 34 -17.43 3.55 4.84
CA LEU A 34 -17.31 2.21 4.25
C LEU A 34 -18.29 2.02 3.09
N GLN A 35 -19.51 2.56 3.15
CA GLN A 35 -20.46 2.52 2.03
C GLN A 35 -19.98 3.33 0.81
N VAL A 36 -19.36 4.49 1.03
CA VAL A 36 -18.81 5.31 -0.06
C VAL A 36 -17.62 4.60 -0.70
N LEU A 37 -16.71 4.08 0.11
CA LEU A 37 -15.56 3.30 -0.37
C LEU A 37 -16.01 2.06 -1.13
N TYR A 38 -17.00 1.32 -0.60
CA TYR A 38 -17.55 0.14 -1.26
C TYR A 38 -18.20 0.47 -2.61
N ARG A 39 -18.93 1.58 -2.69
CA ARG A 39 -19.53 2.03 -3.96
C ARG A 39 -18.45 2.40 -4.98
N GLY A 40 -17.39 3.09 -4.57
CA GLY A 40 -16.24 3.38 -5.43
C GLY A 40 -15.58 2.10 -5.91
N PHE A 41 -15.28 1.18 -4.99
CA PHE A 41 -14.67 -0.11 -5.29
C PHE A 41 -15.53 -0.95 -6.26
N LYS A 42 -16.86 -1.00 -6.06
CA LYS A 42 -17.77 -1.72 -6.97
C LYS A 42 -17.92 -1.08 -8.35
N ASN A 43 -17.86 0.25 -8.43
CA ASN A 43 -17.91 0.96 -9.71
C ASN A 43 -16.66 0.69 -10.55
N GLU A 44 -15.49 0.66 -9.92
CA GLU A 44 -14.22 0.37 -10.60
C GLU A 44 -14.02 -1.13 -10.83
N CYS A 45 -14.54 -1.98 -9.92
CA CYS A 45 -14.39 -3.44 -9.96
C CYS A 45 -15.75 -4.15 -9.82
N PRO A 46 -16.47 -4.36 -10.94
CA PRO A 46 -17.78 -5.02 -10.93
C PRO A 46 -17.73 -6.45 -10.36
N SER A 47 -16.60 -7.14 -10.55
CA SER A 47 -16.30 -8.48 -10.04
C SER A 47 -16.28 -8.58 -8.51
N GLY A 48 -16.14 -7.45 -7.79
CA GLY A 48 -16.00 -7.43 -6.33
C GLY A 48 -14.61 -7.80 -5.81
N VAL A 49 -13.63 -7.97 -6.69
CA VAL A 49 -12.21 -8.14 -6.36
C VAL A 49 -11.37 -7.25 -7.28
N VAL A 50 -10.29 -6.68 -6.73
CA VAL A 50 -9.30 -5.94 -7.51
C VAL A 50 -8.17 -6.89 -7.83
N ASN A 51 -7.91 -7.08 -9.13
CA ASN A 51 -6.69 -7.73 -9.59
C ASN A 51 -5.59 -6.69 -9.85
N GLU A 52 -4.36 -7.16 -9.99
CA GLU A 52 -3.19 -6.30 -10.14
C GLU A 52 -3.30 -5.36 -11.35
N GLU A 53 -3.79 -5.84 -12.49
CA GLU A 53 -3.95 -5.02 -13.71
C GLU A 53 -4.93 -3.87 -13.50
N THR A 54 -6.06 -4.15 -12.85
CA THR A 54 -7.08 -3.14 -12.54
C THR A 54 -6.52 -2.13 -11.53
N PHE A 55 -5.79 -2.60 -10.52
CA PHE A 55 -5.12 -1.73 -9.55
C PHE A 55 -4.14 -0.77 -10.23
N LYS A 56 -3.28 -1.28 -11.13
CA LYS A 56 -2.33 -0.47 -11.91
C LYS A 56 -3.04 0.58 -12.75
N GLN A 57 -4.16 0.22 -13.40
CA GLN A 57 -4.94 1.16 -14.21
C GLN A 57 -5.53 2.30 -13.38
N ILE A 58 -6.10 1.98 -12.21
CA ILE A 58 -6.64 2.98 -11.28
C ILE A 58 -5.51 3.89 -10.78
N TYR A 59 -4.40 3.29 -10.34
CA TYR A 59 -3.26 4.01 -9.78
C TYR A 59 -2.58 4.94 -10.81
N ALA A 60 -2.49 4.50 -12.08
CA ALA A 60 -1.95 5.31 -13.17
C ALA A 60 -2.78 6.60 -13.44
N GLN A 61 -4.08 6.63 -13.11
CA GLN A 61 -4.90 7.84 -13.28
C GLN A 61 -4.47 8.97 -12.34
N PHE A 62 -3.90 8.65 -11.17
CA PHE A 62 -3.38 9.63 -10.22
C PHE A 62 -2.00 10.17 -10.61
N PHE A 63 -1.25 9.43 -11.43
CA PHE A 63 0.09 9.78 -11.88
C PHE A 63 0.20 9.81 -13.42
N PRO A 64 -0.53 10.70 -14.10
CA PRO A 64 -0.61 10.71 -15.56
C PRO A 64 0.71 11.11 -16.26
N HIS A 65 1.77 11.46 -15.51
CA HIS A 65 3.03 12.01 -16.03
C HIS A 65 4.26 11.17 -15.65
N GLY A 66 4.09 10.09 -14.87
CA GLY A 66 5.16 9.17 -14.47
C GLY A 66 4.78 7.71 -14.74
N ASP A 67 5.73 6.79 -14.53
CA ASP A 67 5.44 5.35 -14.62
C ASP A 67 5.22 4.78 -13.22
N ALA A 68 3.97 4.77 -12.80
CA ALA A 68 3.58 4.22 -11.50
C ALA A 68 3.42 2.70 -11.51
N SER A 69 3.66 2.01 -12.63
CA SER A 69 3.29 0.60 -12.80
C SER A 69 4.02 -0.33 -11.83
N MET A 70 5.33 -0.10 -11.62
CA MET A 70 6.14 -0.89 -10.70
C MET A 70 5.79 -0.59 -9.24
N TYR A 71 5.59 0.68 -8.89
CA TYR A 71 5.18 1.04 -7.54
C TYR A 71 3.79 0.48 -7.21
N ALA A 72 2.85 0.57 -8.15
CA ALA A 72 1.53 -0.03 -8.03
C ALA A 72 1.57 -1.56 -7.90
N HIS A 73 2.55 -2.25 -8.51
CA HIS A 73 2.78 -3.69 -8.31
C HIS A 73 3.18 -3.99 -6.86
N TYR A 74 4.20 -3.31 -6.34
CA TYR A 74 4.64 -3.52 -4.94
C TYR A 74 3.56 -3.17 -3.94
N LEU A 75 2.86 -2.07 -4.21
CA LEU A 75 1.74 -1.61 -3.42
C LEU A 75 0.60 -2.66 -3.42
N PHE A 76 0.23 -3.18 -4.59
CA PHE A 76 -0.75 -4.26 -4.70
C PHE A 76 -0.33 -5.50 -3.90
N ASN A 77 0.94 -5.90 -3.98
CA ASN A 77 1.46 -7.05 -3.23
C ASN A 77 1.49 -6.79 -1.70
N ALA A 78 1.61 -5.52 -1.28
CA ALA A 78 1.46 -5.13 0.13
C ALA A 78 -0.01 -5.16 0.60
N PHE A 79 -0.97 -4.89 -0.30
CA PHE A 79 -2.40 -5.04 -0.02
C PHE A 79 -2.86 -6.52 -0.06
N ASP A 80 -2.28 -7.36 -0.93
CA ASP A 80 -2.62 -8.79 -1.07
C ASP A 80 -1.97 -9.64 0.04
N THR A 81 -2.46 -9.47 1.27
CA THR A 81 -1.98 -10.24 2.43
C THR A 81 -2.17 -11.75 2.29
N ALA A 82 -3.11 -12.19 1.44
CA ALA A 82 -3.40 -13.59 1.18
C ALA A 82 -2.56 -14.18 0.03
N GLN A 83 -1.76 -13.36 -0.67
CA GLN A 83 -0.93 -13.73 -1.82
C GLN A 83 -1.68 -14.57 -2.87
N ASN A 84 -2.96 -14.27 -3.09
CA ASN A 84 -3.80 -15.02 -4.02
C ASN A 84 -4.00 -14.31 -5.37
N GLY A 85 -3.32 -13.16 -5.56
CA GLY A 85 -3.41 -12.32 -6.75
C GLY A 85 -4.71 -11.52 -6.84
N SER A 86 -5.44 -11.37 -5.74
CA SER A 86 -6.73 -10.69 -5.68
C SER A 86 -6.95 -9.99 -4.35
N VAL A 87 -6.99 -8.66 -4.38
CA VAL A 87 -7.30 -7.84 -3.21
C VAL A 87 -8.81 -7.71 -3.10
N LYS A 88 -9.37 -8.17 -1.98
CA LYS A 88 -10.79 -7.99 -1.69
C LYS A 88 -11.05 -6.61 -1.09
N PHE A 89 -12.33 -6.24 -1.04
CA PHE A 89 -12.72 -4.99 -0.40
C PHE A 89 -12.26 -4.91 1.06
N GLU A 90 -12.37 -6.01 1.81
CA GLU A 90 -11.92 -6.09 3.22
C GLU A 90 -10.44 -5.75 3.38
N ASP A 91 -9.56 -6.36 2.57
CA ASP A 91 -8.12 -6.09 2.59
C ASP A 91 -7.82 -4.63 2.26
N PHE A 92 -8.55 -4.07 1.29
CA PHE A 92 -8.42 -2.69 0.87
C PHE A 92 -8.80 -1.70 1.98
N VAL A 93 -9.97 -1.86 2.64
CA VAL A 93 -10.36 -0.95 3.73
C VAL A 93 -9.51 -1.13 4.98
N MET A 94 -9.04 -2.35 5.28
CA MET A 94 -8.13 -2.59 6.39
C MET A 94 -6.81 -1.83 6.21
N ALA A 95 -6.21 -1.90 5.03
CA ALA A 95 -4.97 -1.19 4.75
C ALA A 95 -5.19 0.34 4.69
N LEU A 96 -6.29 0.84 4.10
CA LEU A 96 -6.61 2.27 4.15
C LEU A 96 -6.83 2.78 5.57
N SER A 97 -7.39 1.95 6.46
CA SER A 97 -7.59 2.31 7.86
C SER A 97 -6.26 2.57 8.55
N ILE A 98 -5.26 1.73 8.28
CA ILE A 98 -3.89 1.89 8.80
C ILE A 98 -3.22 3.12 8.18
N LEU A 99 -3.27 3.25 6.85
CA LEU A 99 -2.60 4.36 6.13
C LEU A 99 -3.15 5.73 6.52
N LEU A 100 -4.46 5.88 6.60
CA LEU A 100 -5.11 7.17 6.84
C LEU A 100 -5.27 7.48 8.33
N ARG A 101 -5.56 6.48 9.17
CA ARG A 101 -5.98 6.68 10.57
C ARG A 101 -5.19 5.83 11.57
N GLY A 102 -4.25 5.02 11.11
CA GLY A 102 -3.39 4.21 11.97
C GLY A 102 -2.39 5.05 12.75
N THR A 103 -1.90 4.46 13.82
CA THR A 103 -0.78 4.98 14.60
C THR A 103 0.51 4.97 13.79
N VAL A 104 1.49 5.76 14.22
CA VAL A 104 2.83 5.77 13.60
C VAL A 104 3.42 4.36 13.54
N HIS A 105 3.25 3.54 14.59
CA HIS A 105 3.74 2.17 14.61
C HIS A 105 3.05 1.26 13.59
N GLU A 106 1.73 1.37 13.42
CA GLU A 106 1.00 0.57 12.43
C GLU A 106 1.41 0.98 11.01
N LYS A 107 1.59 2.29 10.77
CA LYS A 107 2.10 2.80 9.50
C LYS A 107 3.48 2.27 9.21
N LEU A 108 4.45 2.41 10.13
CA LEU A 108 5.81 1.89 9.96
C LEU A 108 5.85 0.39 9.68
N ARG A 109 5.00 -0.41 10.35
CA ARG A 109 4.89 -1.85 10.06
C ARG A 109 4.35 -2.11 8.66
N TRP A 110 3.37 -1.33 8.23
CA TRP A 110 2.84 -1.41 6.89
C TRP A 110 3.89 -0.97 5.84
N THR A 111 4.65 0.10 6.10
CA THR A 111 5.78 0.52 5.26
C THR A 111 6.84 -0.58 5.18
N PHE A 112 7.18 -1.21 6.31
CA PHE A 112 8.12 -2.34 6.31
C PHE A 112 7.63 -3.45 5.39
N ASN A 113 6.36 -3.83 5.49
CA ASN A 113 5.76 -4.82 4.60
C ASN A 113 5.79 -4.38 3.13
N LEU A 114 5.69 -3.09 2.82
CA LEU A 114 5.84 -2.60 1.44
C LEU A 114 7.27 -2.79 0.93
N TYR A 115 8.28 -2.59 1.79
CA TYR A 115 9.69 -2.76 1.44
C TYR A 115 10.14 -4.23 1.39
N ASP A 116 9.57 -5.09 2.23
CA ASP A 116 9.75 -6.54 2.19
C ASP A 116 8.92 -7.12 1.03
N ILE A 117 9.54 -7.18 -0.15
CA ILE A 117 8.90 -7.62 -1.39
C ILE A 117 8.62 -9.13 -1.35
N ASN A 118 9.59 -9.92 -0.86
CA ASN A 118 9.52 -11.37 -0.87
C ASN A 118 8.76 -11.98 0.34
N LYS A 119 8.45 -11.16 1.36
CA LYS A 119 7.75 -11.52 2.60
C LYS A 119 8.51 -12.49 3.51
N ASP A 120 9.84 -12.46 3.51
CA ASP A 120 10.68 -13.27 4.38
C ASP A 120 10.86 -12.66 5.79
N GLY A 121 10.35 -11.45 6.00
CA GLY A 121 10.44 -10.72 7.27
C GLY A 121 11.70 -9.86 7.40
N TYR A 122 12.47 -9.71 6.32
CA TYR A 122 13.68 -8.92 6.25
C TYR A 122 13.65 -8.02 5.01
N ILE A 123 14.29 -6.86 5.09
CA ILE A 123 14.51 -6.01 3.92
C ILE A 123 15.98 -6.12 3.55
N ASN A 124 16.25 -6.69 2.37
CA ASN A 124 17.59 -6.68 1.81
C ASN A 124 17.82 -5.42 0.96
N LYS A 125 19.09 -5.20 0.60
CA LYS A 125 19.50 -3.99 -0.13
C LYS A 125 18.93 -3.92 -1.55
N GLU A 126 18.69 -5.06 -2.19
CA GLU A 126 18.09 -5.12 -3.53
C GLU A 126 16.62 -4.71 -3.46
N GLU A 127 15.88 -5.21 -2.48
CA GLU A 127 14.48 -4.85 -2.27
C GLU A 127 14.31 -3.36 -1.97
N MET A 128 15.16 -2.80 -1.11
CA MET A 128 15.17 -1.36 -0.85
C MET A 128 15.46 -0.55 -2.12
N MET A 129 16.37 -1.03 -2.97
CA MET A 129 16.67 -0.38 -4.25
C MET A 129 15.47 -0.41 -5.20
N ASP A 130 14.79 -1.55 -5.30
CA ASP A 130 13.64 -1.74 -6.19
C ASP A 130 12.49 -0.81 -5.84
N ILE A 131 12.16 -0.68 -4.54
CA ILE A 131 11.12 0.26 -4.07
C ILE A 131 11.52 1.70 -4.34
N VAL A 132 12.75 2.09 -3.95
CA VAL A 132 13.21 3.47 -4.15
C VAL A 132 13.22 3.80 -5.64
N LYS A 133 13.69 2.90 -6.50
CA LYS A 133 13.68 3.11 -7.95
C LYS A 133 12.25 3.25 -8.50
N ALA A 134 11.32 2.39 -8.08
CA ALA A 134 9.92 2.46 -8.50
C ALA A 134 9.26 3.80 -8.11
N ILE A 135 9.61 4.35 -6.94
CA ILE A 135 9.14 5.67 -6.52
C ILE A 135 9.73 6.77 -7.42
N TYR A 136 11.02 6.70 -7.76
CA TYR A 136 11.65 7.68 -8.64
C TYR A 136 11.04 7.64 -10.06
N ASP A 137 10.78 6.45 -10.58
CA ASP A 137 10.13 6.26 -11.88
C ASP A 137 8.68 6.80 -11.87
N MET A 138 7.96 6.63 -10.74
CA MET A 138 6.62 7.17 -10.53
C MET A 138 6.60 8.71 -10.44
N MET A 139 7.52 9.32 -9.69
CA MET A 139 7.58 10.78 -9.56
C MET A 139 8.09 11.46 -10.85
N GLY A 140 8.69 10.69 -11.76
CA GLY A 140 9.20 11.16 -13.04
C GLY A 140 10.27 12.27 -12.90
N LYS A 141 10.46 13.05 -13.96
CA LYS A 141 11.45 14.17 -14.00
C LYS A 141 11.08 15.37 -13.11
N TYR A 142 10.02 15.27 -12.30
CA TYR A 142 9.46 16.37 -11.52
C TYR A 142 9.78 16.30 -10.03
N THR A 143 10.64 15.37 -9.58
CA THR A 143 11.29 15.55 -8.28
C THR A 143 12.08 16.85 -8.34
N TYR A 144 11.69 17.84 -7.53
CA TYR A 144 12.49 19.03 -7.30
C TYR A 144 13.19 18.85 -5.95
N PRO A 145 14.54 18.78 -5.91
CA PRO A 145 15.47 18.97 -7.02
C PRO A 145 15.55 17.74 -7.95
N VAL A 146 15.90 17.97 -9.23
CA VAL A 146 16.23 16.92 -10.20
C VAL A 146 17.40 16.11 -9.64
N LEU A 147 17.09 14.93 -9.10
CA LEU A 147 18.08 14.06 -8.49
C LEU A 147 18.88 13.39 -9.61
N LYS A 148 20.22 13.42 -9.50
CA LYS A 148 21.15 12.79 -10.46
C LYS A 148 20.86 11.28 -10.56
N GLU A 149 21.18 10.64 -11.67
CA GLU A 149 20.96 9.19 -11.89
C GLU A 149 21.61 8.29 -10.80
N ASP A 150 22.68 8.75 -10.14
CA ASP A 150 23.32 8.04 -9.01
C ASP A 150 22.62 8.24 -7.66
N ALA A 151 21.63 9.12 -7.56
CA ALA A 151 20.98 9.50 -6.31
C ALA A 151 20.20 8.35 -5.63
N PRO A 152 19.43 7.49 -6.33
CA PRO A 152 18.73 6.37 -5.70
C PRO A 152 19.72 5.43 -5.01
N ARG A 153 20.82 5.09 -5.70
CA ARG A 153 21.84 4.18 -5.17
C ARG A 153 22.55 4.74 -3.96
N GLN A 154 22.94 6.01 -4.00
CA GLN A 154 23.57 6.67 -2.84
C GLN A 154 22.59 6.80 -1.67
N HIS A 155 21.32 7.09 -1.94
CA HIS A 155 20.28 7.19 -0.92
C HIS A 155 20.06 5.85 -0.23
N VAL A 156 19.91 4.77 -1.01
CA VAL A 156 19.77 3.39 -0.50
C VAL A 156 21.00 3.00 0.30
N GLU A 157 22.22 3.27 -0.17
CA GLU A 157 23.45 2.94 0.59
C GLU A 157 23.46 3.58 1.98
N VAL A 158 23.16 4.88 2.04
CA VAL A 158 23.16 5.64 3.30
C VAL A 158 22.04 5.19 4.22
N PHE A 159 20.84 4.93 3.68
CA PHE A 159 19.69 4.46 4.46
C PHE A 159 19.92 3.06 4.99
N PHE A 160 20.33 2.15 4.13
CA PHE A 160 20.61 0.76 4.48
C PHE A 160 21.69 0.68 5.56
N GLN A 161 22.79 1.41 5.41
CA GLN A 161 23.86 1.43 6.41
C GLN A 161 23.42 1.98 7.78
N LYS A 162 22.44 2.89 7.80
CA LYS A 162 21.90 3.43 9.05
C LYS A 162 20.90 2.49 9.71
N MET A 163 20.11 1.78 8.89
CA MET A 163 19.09 0.84 9.34
C MET A 163 19.67 -0.51 9.77
N ASP A 164 20.64 -1.03 9.03
CA ASP A 164 21.36 -2.27 9.32
C ASP A 164 22.35 -2.04 10.48
N LYS A 165 21.82 -2.11 11.71
CA LYS A 165 22.57 -1.81 12.95
C LYS A 165 23.62 -2.88 13.22
N ASN A 166 23.25 -4.14 13.00
CA ASN A 166 24.09 -5.29 13.29
C ASN A 166 25.09 -5.62 12.14
N LYS A 167 24.89 -5.03 10.95
CA LYS A 167 25.70 -5.20 9.73
C LYS A 167 25.69 -6.62 9.17
N ASP A 168 24.57 -7.31 9.30
CA ASP A 168 24.38 -8.65 8.75
C ASP A 168 23.93 -8.64 7.28
N GLY A 169 23.65 -7.46 6.72
CA GLY A 169 23.25 -7.28 5.33
C GLY A 169 21.74 -7.37 5.10
N VAL A 170 20.94 -7.42 6.16
CA VAL A 170 19.48 -7.33 6.12
C VAL A 170 18.97 -6.34 7.18
N VAL A 171 17.75 -5.85 7.00
CA VAL A 171 17.10 -4.96 7.97
C VAL A 171 15.85 -5.66 8.51
N THR A 172 15.83 -5.90 9.81
CA THR A 172 14.67 -6.46 10.51
C THR A 172 13.60 -5.39 10.79
N LEU A 173 12.37 -5.81 11.10
CA LEU A 173 11.30 -4.89 11.49
C LEU A 173 11.69 -4.04 12.71
N ASP A 174 12.36 -4.64 13.69
CA ASP A 174 12.78 -3.94 14.91
C ASP A 174 13.85 -2.88 14.58
N GLU A 175 14.85 -3.23 13.79
CA GLU A 175 15.87 -2.28 13.31
C GLU A 175 15.27 -1.15 12.46
N PHE A 176 14.27 -1.47 11.64
CA PHE A 176 13.54 -0.48 10.84
C PHE A 176 12.81 0.51 11.73
N ILE A 177 12.02 0.03 12.70
CA ILE A 177 11.26 0.88 13.63
C ILE A 177 12.22 1.72 14.48
N GLU A 178 13.26 1.12 15.05
CA GLU A 178 14.25 1.81 15.87
C GLU A 178 14.93 2.92 15.06
N SER A 179 15.37 2.62 13.83
CA SER A 179 16.02 3.60 12.96
C SER A 179 15.09 4.74 12.54
N CYS A 180 13.80 4.46 12.33
CA CYS A 180 12.80 5.49 12.06
C CYS A 180 12.51 6.38 13.29
N GLN A 181 12.67 5.84 14.50
CA GLN A 181 12.47 6.60 15.74
C GLN A 181 13.70 7.43 16.14
N GLU A 182 14.90 6.97 15.79
CA GLU A 182 16.15 7.65 16.12
C GLU A 182 16.55 8.75 15.11
N ASP A 183 16.22 8.60 13.83
CA ASP A 183 16.62 9.54 12.77
C ASP A 183 15.40 10.17 12.07
N ASP A 184 15.11 11.43 12.44
CA ASP A 184 14.05 12.24 11.83
C ASP A 184 14.17 12.35 10.30
N ASN A 185 15.37 12.26 9.73
CA ASN A 185 15.53 12.31 8.27
C ASN A 185 15.07 11.02 7.61
N ILE A 186 15.34 9.87 8.25
CA ILE A 186 14.84 8.57 7.77
C ILE A 186 13.32 8.57 7.83
N MET A 187 12.77 8.99 8.97
CA MET A 187 11.32 9.08 9.15
C MET A 187 10.68 10.01 8.11
N ARG A 188 11.26 11.19 7.87
CA ARG A 188 10.74 12.14 6.88
C ARG A 188 10.83 11.62 5.45
N SER A 189 11.91 10.94 5.08
CA SER A 189 12.02 10.35 3.75
C SER A 189 10.96 9.27 3.54
N LEU A 190 10.76 8.38 4.53
CA LEU A 190 9.71 7.36 4.46
C LEU A 190 8.31 7.97 4.42
N GLN A 191 8.04 8.99 5.24
CA GLN A 191 6.77 9.72 5.23
C GLN A 191 6.55 10.48 3.92
N LEU A 192 7.60 11.03 3.31
CA LEU A 192 7.51 11.66 1.99
C LEU A 192 7.00 10.65 0.95
N PHE A 193 7.43 9.40 1.04
CA PHE A 193 6.97 8.34 0.16
C PHE A 193 5.55 7.85 0.51
N GLU A 194 5.19 7.82 1.80
CA GLU A 194 3.82 7.52 2.23
C GLU A 194 2.81 8.59 1.80
N ASN A 195 3.18 9.88 1.82
CA ASN A 195 2.29 10.98 1.43
C ASN A 195 2.05 11.06 -0.08
N VAL A 196 2.73 10.22 -0.88
CA VAL A 196 2.46 10.07 -2.32
C VAL A 196 1.32 9.06 -2.56
N MET A 197 0.92 8.28 -1.55
CA MET A 197 -0.33 7.50 -1.55
C MET A 197 -1.53 8.37 -1.15
#